data_AF-A0A6V8D2G9-F1
#
_entry.id   AF-A0A6V8D2G9-F1
#
_cell.length_a   1.000
_cell.length_b   1.000
_cell.length_c   1.000
_cell.angle_alpha   90.00
_cell.angle_beta   90.00
_cell.angle_gamma   90.00
#
_symmetry.space_group_name_H-M   'P 1'
#
loop_
_entity.id
_entity.type
_entity.pdbx_description
1 polymer ?
#
loop_
_entity_poly.entity_id
_entity_poly.type
_entity_poly.pdbx_seq_one_letter_code
_entity_poly.pdbx_strand_id
1 'polypeptide(L)' 'MNSENGVEVIREALLSAEKYSSEKDEISVMCYYDGAPEYRMVLKAPDFKTAEDLWLEVSKSVVSIIEENDGQVVCYRD' A
#
# COMPACT_ATOMS: atom_id res chain seq x y z
N MET A 1 -17.69 9.11 -16.19
CA MET A 1 -16.37 9.45 -16.76
C MET A 1 -15.48 8.26 -16.44
N ASN A 2 -14.97 7.55 -17.44
CA ASN A 2 -13.98 6.50 -17.19
C ASN A 2 -12.73 7.22 -16.69
N SER A 3 -12.40 7.05 -15.41
CA SER A 3 -11.24 7.69 -14.79
C SER A 3 -9.97 7.23 -15.50
N GLU A 4 -9.51 8.00 -16.49
CA GLU A 4 -8.28 7.75 -17.25
C GLU A 4 -7.04 7.70 -16.33
N ASN A 5 -7.19 8.09 -15.05
CA ASN A 5 -6.15 8.11 -14.02
C ASN A 5 -6.30 7.02 -12.94
N GLY A 6 -7.17 6.01 -13.09
CA GLY A 6 -7.33 4.98 -12.05
C GLY A 6 -6.01 4.24 -11.71
N VAL A 7 -5.20 3.98 -12.73
CA VAL A 7 -3.85 3.40 -12.55
C VAL A 7 -2.90 4.37 -11.84
N GLU A 8 -3.04 5.67 -12.08
CA GLU A 8 -2.24 6.71 -11.42
C GLU A 8 -2.58 6.80 -9.93
N VAL A 9 -3.86 6.73 -9.57
CA VAL A 9 -4.32 6.68 -8.17
C VAL A 9 -3.76 5.44 -7.46
N ILE A 10 -3.82 4.26 -8.09
CA ILE A 10 -3.26 3.03 -7.51
C ILE A 10 -1.74 3.19 -7.33
N ARG A 11 -1.06 3.77 -8.31
CA ARG A 11 0.38 4.03 -8.22
C ARG A 11 0.71 4.98 -7.07
N GLU A 12 -0.02 6.08 -6.92
CA GLU A 12 0.16 7.03 -5.81
C GLU A 12 -0.09 6.36 -4.46
N ALA A 13 -1.12 5.52 -4.35
CA ALA A 13 -1.39 4.77 -3.13
C ALA A 13 -0.24 3.80 -2.79
N LEU A 14 0.28 3.06 -3.77
CA LEU A 14 1.43 2.16 -3.57
C LEU A 14 2.71 2.93 -3.22
N LEU A 15 2.96 4.08 -3.86
CA LEU A 15 4.09 4.96 -3.53
C LEU A 15 3.95 5.53 -2.11
N SER A 16 2.73 5.86 -1.68
CA SER A 16 2.45 6.26 -0.30
C SER A 16 2.81 5.14 0.68
N ALA A 17 2.47 3.89 0.36
CA ALA A 17 2.86 2.72 1.14
C ALA A 17 4.39 2.56 1.23
N GLU A 18 5.11 2.72 0.10
CA GLU A 18 6.57 2.62 0.07
C GLU A 18 7.27 3.70 0.92
N LYS A 19 6.65 4.88 1.11
CA LYS A 19 7.19 5.95 1.99
C LYS A 19 7.27 5.55 3.46
N TYR A 20 6.55 4.51 3.88
CA TYR A 20 6.68 3.97 5.24
C TYR A 20 7.95 3.12 5.41
N SER A 21 8.71 2.85 4.34
CA SER A 21 10.02 2.23 4.44
C SER A 21 10.99 3.13 5.19
N SER A 22 11.66 2.61 6.21
CA SER A 22 12.65 3.32 7.00
C SER A 22 13.87 2.43 7.19
N GLU A 23 14.99 2.80 6.58
CA GLU A 23 16.25 2.08 6.75
C GLU A 23 16.71 2.08 8.21
N LYS A 24 16.44 3.18 8.93
CA LYS A 24 16.81 3.34 10.35
C LYS A 24 16.06 2.37 11.25
N ASP A 25 14.80 2.09 10.93
CA ASP A 25 13.94 1.19 11.71
C ASP A 25 13.95 -0.24 11.14
N GLU A 26 14.85 -0.54 10.18
CA GLU A 26 14.93 -1.82 9.46
C GLU A 26 13.60 -2.22 8.78
N ILE A 27 12.84 -1.21 8.34
CA ILE A 27 11.54 -1.37 7.69
C ILE A 27 11.72 -1.24 6.18
N SER A 28 11.17 -2.18 5.42
CA SER A 28 11.11 -2.12 3.96
C SER A 28 9.73 -2.54 3.46
N VAL A 29 9.07 -1.66 2.71
CA VAL A 29 7.81 -1.91 2.03
C VAL A 29 8.09 -2.02 0.55
N MET A 30 7.67 -3.11 -0.08
CA MET A 30 7.87 -3.37 -1.49
C MET A 30 6.54 -3.71 -2.14
N CYS A 31 6.20 -3.00 -3.22
CA CYS A 31 4.96 -3.19 -3.95
C CYS A 31 5.27 -3.84 -5.31
N TYR A 32 4.55 -4.92 -5.62
CA TYR A 32 4.68 -5.68 -6.86
C TYR A 32 3.37 -5.66 -7.62
N TYR A 33 3.46 -5.46 -8.93
CA TYR A 33 2.35 -5.59 -9.84
C TYR A 33 2.18 -7.06 -10.24
N ASP A 34 1.06 -7.67 -9.84
CA ASP A 34 0.76 -9.08 -10.17
C ASP A 34 -0.20 -9.25 -11.34
N GLY A 35 -0.71 -8.15 -11.87
CA GLY A 35 -1.72 -8.13 -12.92
C GLY A 35 -3.02 -7.57 -12.39
N ALA A 36 -3.51 -6.49 -13.00
CA ALA A 36 -4.75 -5.86 -12.57
C ALA A 36 -5.91 -6.88 -12.52
N PRO A 37 -6.75 -6.86 -11.46
CA PRO A 37 -6.80 -5.87 -10.37
C PRO A 37 -5.92 -6.20 -9.15
N GLU A 38 -5.07 -7.22 -9.21
CA GLU A 38 -4.32 -7.74 -8.06
C GLU A 38 -2.90 -7.14 -7.97
N TYR A 39 -2.56 -6.67 -6.77
CA TYR A 39 -1.27 -6.09 -6.43
C TYR A 39 -0.77 -6.75 -5.15
N ARG A 40 0.52 -7.09 -5.10
CA ARG A 40 1.13 -7.72 -3.93
C ARG A 40 2.00 -6.72 -3.19
N MET A 41 1.76 -6.58 -1.90
CA MET A 41 2.58 -5.76 -1.02
C MET A 41 3.34 -6.67 -0.05
N VAL A 42 4.65 -6.48 0.03
CA VAL A 42 5.54 -7.21 0.93
C VAL A 42 6.09 -6.20 1.92
N LEU A 43 5.86 -6.43 3.21
CA LEU A 43 6.41 -5.62 4.28
C LEU A 43 7.42 -6.43 5.07
N LYS A 44 8.56 -5.81 5.32
CA LYS A 44 9.63 -6.33 6.16
C LYS A 44 9.84 -5.35 7.30
N ALA A 45 9.88 -5.87 8.52
CA ALA A 45 10.15 -5.12 9.73
C ALA A 45 11.00 -5.98 10.68
N PRO A 46 11.69 -5.39 11.67
CA PRO A 46 12.55 -6.13 12.59
C PRO A 46 11.76 -7.06 13.53
N ASP A 47 10.54 -6.66 13.89
CA ASP A 47 9.68 -7.36 14.84
C ASP A 47 8.23 -7.44 14.37
N PHE A 48 7.51 -8.48 14.81
CA PHE A 48 6.09 -8.68 14.50
C PHE A 48 5.21 -7.49 14.87
N LYS A 49 5.49 -6.85 16.02
CA LYS A 49 4.70 -5.72 16.49
C LYS A 49 4.81 -4.52 15.55
N THR A 50 6.03 -4.20 15.13
CA THR A 50 6.29 -3.14 14.16
C THR A 50 5.68 -3.46 12.80
N ALA A 51 5.77 -4.73 12.35
CA ALA A 51 5.14 -5.17 11.11
C ALA A 51 3.61 -4.97 11.11
N GLU A 52 2.96 -5.25 12.24
CA GLU A 52 1.50 -5.11 12.38
C GLU A 52 1.06 -3.64 12.42
N ASP A 53 1.76 -2.81 13.20
CA ASP A 53 1.51 -1.36 13.26
C ASP A 53 1.66 -0.74 11.87
N LEU A 54 2.77 -1.07 11.20
CA LEU A 54 3.08 -0.65 9.84
C LEU A 54 2.00 -1.11 8.84
N TRP A 55 1.56 -2.37 8.91
CA TRP A 55 0.49 -2.88 8.04
C TRP A 55 -0.79 -2.06 8.17
N LEU A 56 -1.19 -1.74 9.41
CA LEU A 56 -2.38 -0.93 9.69
C LEU A 56 -2.24 0.49 9.14
N GLU A 57 -1.11 1.14 9.38
CA GLU A 57 -0.86 2.50 8.90
C GLU A 57 -0.84 2.56 7.36
N VAL A 58 -0.10 1.65 6.73
CA VAL A 58 0.02 1.55 5.27
C VAL A 58 -1.33 1.25 4.65
N SER A 59 -2.06 0.25 5.14
CA SER A 59 -3.38 -0.12 4.62
C SER A 59 -4.35 1.06 4.72
N LYS A 60 -4.35 1.76 5.85
CA LYS A 60 -5.22 2.93 6.05
C LYS A 60 -4.89 4.06 5.09
N SER A 61 -3.61 4.36 4.89
CA SER A 61 -3.14 5.39 3.96
C SER A 61 -3.56 5.07 2.51
N VAL A 62 -3.36 3.82 2.07
CA VAL A 62 -3.77 3.34 0.75
C VAL A 62 -5.28 3.44 0.56
N VAL A 63 -6.06 2.97 1.54
CA VAL A 63 -7.54 3.03 1.52
C VAL A 63 -8.00 4.48 1.41
N SER A 64 -7.48 5.39 2.23
CA SER A 64 -7.87 6.81 2.20
C SER A 64 -7.61 7.45 0.83
N ILE A 65 -6.45 7.22 0.22
CA ILE A 65 -6.12 7.77 -1.11
C ILE A 65 -7.09 7.25 -2.17
N ILE A 66 -7.41 5.96 -2.13
CA ILE A 66 -8.30 5.34 -3.13
C ILE A 66 -9.75 5.80 -2.91
N GLU A 67 -10.23 5.88 -1.67
CA GLU A 67 -11.57 6.39 -1.33
C GLU A 67 -11.73 7.87 -1.69
N GLU A 68 -10.70 8.72 -1.47
CA GLU A 68 -10.71 10.13 -1.91
C GLU A 68 -10.85 10.29 -3.43
N ASN A 69 -10.43 9.28 -4.19
CA ASN A 69 -10.51 9.25 -5.65
C ASN A 69 -11.72 8.43 -6.17
N ASP A 70 -12.73 8.20 -5.34
CA ASP A 70 -13.96 7.45 -5.66
C ASP A 70 -13.69 5.98 -6.08
N GLY A 71 -12.55 5.43 -5.64
CA GLY A 71 -12.14 4.05 -5.89
C GLY A 71 -12.47 3.11 -4.73
N GLN A 72 -12.24 1.82 -4.94
CA GLN A 72 -12.36 0.79 -3.90
C GLN A 72 -11.09 -0.05 -3.85
N VAL A 73 -10.62 -0.35 -2.63
CA VAL A 73 -9.49 -1.24 -2.39
C VAL A 73 -9.80 -2.17 -1.24
N VAL A 74 -9.37 -3.42 -1.36
CA VAL A 74 -9.47 -4.40 -0.29
C VAL A 74 -8.09 -4.99 -0.07
N CYS A 75 -7.57 -4.82 1.14
CA CYS A 75 -6.29 -5.37 1.54
C CYS A 75 -6.53 -6.76 2.17
N TYR A 76 -5.94 -7.79 1.56
CA TYR A 76 -5.93 -9.14 2.13
C TYR A 76 -4.53 -9.42 2.70
N ARG A 77 -4.49 -9.97 3.90
CA ARG A 77 -3.28 -10.49 4.55
C ARG A 77 -3.42 -12.00 4.60
N ASP A 78 -2.61 -12.71 3.81
CA ASP A 78 -2.45 -14.18 3.85
C ASP A 78 -1.24 -14.55 4.73
#